data_AF-A0A8B8HGW4-F1
#
_entry.id   AF-A0A8B8HGW4-F1
#
_cell.length_a   1.000
_cell.length_b   1.000
_cell.length_c   1.000
_cell.angle_alpha   90.00
_cell.angle_beta   90.00
_cell.angle_gamma   90.00
#
_symmetry.space_group_name_H-M   'P 1'
#
loop_
_entity.id
_entity.type
_entity.pdbx_description
1 polymer ?
#
loop_
_entity_poly.entity_id
_entity_poly.type
_entity_poly.pdbx_seq_one_letter_code
_entity_poly.pdbx_strand_id
1 'polypeptide(L)'
;MGCNTSSDAKSTKEEKDAQENQTNTKTEEKQKEPAGECNDSEAEAATKIQAAFRGHQTRKSISMKANKPNQEPEPEPTKSELEAEFRADDKELCNAATKIQASFRGHQARKQTQVETKTKEQQDKEDIEKIDLADPDLNKAATKIQASFRGHKVRKDTTN
;
A
#
# COMPACT_ATOMS: atom_id res chain seq x y z
N MET A 1 13.26 -1.84 66.69
CA MET A 1 12.58 -1.16 67.81
C MET A 1 11.88 0.07 67.23
N GLY A 2 10.60 0.34 67.37
CA GLY A 2 9.51 -0.25 68.13
C GLY A 2 8.39 0.79 68.16
N CYS A 3 7.14 0.31 68.03
CA CYS A 3 5.89 0.90 68.54
C CYS A 3 5.43 2.23 67.92
N ASN A 4 4.15 2.60 67.81
CA ASN A 4 2.79 2.06 68.03
C ASN A 4 1.87 3.18 67.46
N THR A 5 0.66 2.96 66.95
CA THR A 5 -0.67 2.79 67.59
C THR A 5 -1.68 2.80 66.40
N SER A 6 -2.90 2.29 66.37
CA SER A 6 -3.93 1.95 67.35
C SER A 6 -4.96 1.03 66.66
N SER A 7 -5.71 0.32 67.49
CA SER A 7 -6.71 -0.70 67.21
C SER A 7 -8.09 -0.20 66.74
N ASP A 8 -8.86 -1.16 66.23
CA ASP A 8 -10.33 -1.33 66.26
C ASP A 8 -11.21 -1.05 65.01
N ALA A 9 -11.73 -2.19 64.49
CA ALA A 9 -13.10 -2.47 64.07
C ALA A 9 -13.73 -1.75 62.85
N LYS A 10 -13.87 -2.49 61.73
CA LYS A 10 -15.19 -2.91 61.19
C LYS A 10 -15.04 -3.83 59.97
N SER A 11 -15.67 -5.00 60.06
CA SER A 11 -15.93 -5.88 58.93
C SER A 11 -17.08 -5.33 58.09
N THR A 12 -16.86 -5.15 56.79
CA THR A 12 -17.88 -5.00 55.74
C THR A 12 -17.30 -5.64 54.48
N LYS A 13 -17.63 -6.91 54.20
CA LYS A 13 -18.59 -7.32 53.16
C LYS A 13 -18.52 -6.44 51.91
N GLU A 14 -18.04 -7.01 50.81
CA GLU A 14 -18.86 -7.23 49.63
C GLU A 14 -18.15 -8.19 48.67
N GLU A 15 -18.75 -9.38 48.57
CA GLU A 15 -18.44 -10.44 47.63
C GLU A 15 -19.02 -10.12 46.26
N LYS A 16 -18.45 -10.82 45.29
CA LYS A 16 -18.85 -10.94 43.88
C LYS A 16 -20.36 -11.15 43.74
N ASP A 17 -20.95 -10.53 42.72
CA ASP A 17 -22.15 -11.08 42.10
C ASP A 17 -22.02 -11.11 40.58
N ALA A 18 -22.01 -12.34 40.08
CA ALA A 18 -22.48 -12.69 38.76
C ALA A 18 -24.00 -12.73 38.82
N GLN A 19 -24.69 -12.08 37.89
CA GLN A 19 -26.11 -12.35 37.66
C GLN A 19 -26.42 -12.40 36.16
N GLU A 20 -26.52 -13.65 35.72
CA GLU A 20 -27.55 -14.16 34.83
C GLU A 20 -28.92 -13.54 35.12
N ASN A 21 -29.64 -13.10 34.08
CA ASN A 21 -31.09 -13.32 34.07
C ASN A 21 -31.70 -13.34 32.67
N GLN A 22 -32.51 -14.36 32.46
CA GLN A 22 -33.29 -14.67 31.27
C GLN A 22 -34.61 -13.87 31.27
N THR A 23 -35.17 -13.65 30.07
CA THR A 23 -36.59 -13.72 29.64
C THR A 23 -37.70 -13.52 30.71
N ASN A 24 -38.85 -12.85 30.53
CA ASN A 24 -39.67 -12.59 29.34
C ASN A 24 -40.84 -11.64 29.69
N THR A 25 -41.33 -10.91 28.68
CA THR A 25 -42.71 -10.41 28.45
C THR A 25 -43.48 -9.68 29.56
N LYS A 26 -43.74 -8.38 29.33
CA LYS A 26 -45.11 -7.84 29.35
C LYS A 26 -45.25 -6.65 28.41
N THR A 27 -46.19 -6.78 27.49
CA THR A 27 -46.65 -5.82 26.49
C THR A 27 -47.16 -4.55 27.15
N GLU A 28 -46.59 -3.39 26.81
CA GLU A 28 -47.28 -2.09 26.81
C GLU A 28 -46.80 -1.30 25.59
N GLU A 29 -47.78 -0.76 24.86
CA GLU A 29 -47.66 0.00 23.63
C GLU A 29 -46.98 1.37 23.85
N LYS A 30 -46.65 2.05 22.73
CA LYS A 30 -46.20 3.47 22.60
C LYS A 30 -44.66 3.59 22.65
N GLN A 31 -43.91 3.88 21.59
CA GLN A 31 -44.15 4.66 20.37
C GLN A 31 -43.28 4.09 19.25
N LYS A 32 -43.91 3.84 18.09
CA LYS A 32 -43.21 3.52 16.84
C LYS A 32 -42.71 4.83 16.25
N GLU A 33 -41.51 5.25 16.64
CA GLU A 33 -40.76 6.28 15.91
C GLU A 33 -40.32 5.68 14.57
N PRO A 34 -40.34 6.47 13.48
CA PRO A 34 -40.44 5.93 12.14
C PRO A 34 -39.22 5.06 11.86
N ALA A 35 -39.48 3.83 11.40
CA ALA A 35 -38.52 3.09 10.61
C ALA A 35 -38.13 4.01 9.46
N GLY A 36 -37.03 4.75 9.64
CA GLY A 36 -36.39 5.48 8.57
C GLY A 36 -36.19 4.48 7.46
N GLU A 37 -36.63 4.85 6.26
CA GLU A 37 -36.41 4.05 5.06
C GLU A 37 -34.99 3.53 5.12
N CYS A 38 -34.86 2.24 5.39
CA CYS A 38 -33.61 1.55 5.23
C CYS A 38 -33.47 1.52 3.72
N ASN A 39 -32.91 2.58 3.15
CA ASN A 39 -32.52 2.59 1.76
C ASN A 39 -31.70 1.33 1.60
N ASP A 40 -32.13 0.38 0.78
CA ASP A 40 -31.45 -0.92 0.65
C ASP A 40 -29.96 -0.72 0.39
N SER A 41 -29.61 0.37 -0.29
CA SER A 41 -28.25 0.90 -0.48
C SER A 41 -27.45 1.15 0.82
N GLU A 42 -28.06 1.73 1.86
CA GLU A 42 -27.41 2.00 3.14
C GLU A 42 -27.18 0.72 3.95
N ALA A 43 -28.15 -0.20 3.95
CA ALA A 43 -28.00 -1.52 4.56
C ALA A 43 -26.91 -2.36 3.86
N GLU A 44 -26.90 -2.35 2.53
CA GLU A 44 -25.87 -3.01 1.71
C GLU A 44 -24.48 -2.42 1.97
N ALA A 45 -24.36 -1.09 2.00
CA ALA A 45 -23.11 -0.40 2.28
C ALA A 45 -22.60 -0.72 3.69
N ALA A 46 -23.47 -0.68 4.70
CA ALA A 46 -23.12 -1.05 6.07
C ALA A 46 -22.63 -2.50 6.16
N THR A 47 -23.33 -3.43 5.51
CA THR A 47 -22.93 -4.86 5.45
C THR A 47 -21.58 -5.03 4.78
N LYS A 48 -21.31 -4.28 3.70
CA LYS A 48 -20.02 -4.31 2.99
C LYS A 48 -18.88 -3.80 3.88
N ILE A 49 -19.10 -2.71 4.61
CA ILE A 49 -18.12 -2.14 5.55
C ILE A 49 -17.85 -3.13 6.70
N GLN A 50 -18.90 -3.73 7.27
CA GLN A 50 -18.78 -4.71 8.35
C GLN A 50 -18.04 -5.97 7.89
N ALA A 51 -18.36 -6.49 6.69
CA ALA A 51 -17.68 -7.64 6.10
C ALA A 51 -16.20 -7.35 5.82
N ALA A 52 -15.90 -6.16 5.26
CA ALA A 52 -14.53 -5.73 5.00
C ALA A 52 -13.72 -5.58 6.30
N PHE A 53 -14.32 -4.98 7.33
CA PHE A 53 -13.68 -4.79 8.64
C PHE A 53 -13.41 -6.12 9.33
N ARG A 54 -14.40 -7.03 9.40
CA ARG A 54 -14.22 -8.38 9.96
C ARG A 54 -13.10 -9.13 9.25
N GLY A 55 -13.08 -9.08 7.91
CA GLY A 55 -12.01 -9.65 7.11
C GLY A 55 -10.64 -9.02 7.38
N HIS A 56 -10.57 -7.70 7.56
CA HIS A 56 -9.34 -6.99 7.90
C HIS A 56 -8.82 -7.39 9.28
N GLN A 57 -9.68 -7.54 10.29
CA GLN A 57 -9.27 -8.01 11.63
C GLN A 57 -8.68 -9.43 11.58
N THR A 58 -9.33 -10.35 10.87
CA THR A 58 -8.80 -11.70 10.67
C THR A 58 -7.45 -11.66 9.97
N ARG A 59 -7.32 -10.95 8.84
CA ARG A 59 -6.05 -10.82 8.11
C ARG A 59 -4.95 -10.18 8.94
N LYS A 60 -5.26 -9.17 9.76
CA LYS A 60 -4.30 -8.53 10.66
C LYS A 60 -3.84 -9.48 11.76
N SER A 61 -4.75 -10.26 12.34
CA SER A 61 -4.39 -11.28 13.35
C SER A 61 -3.51 -12.40 12.76
N ILE A 62 -3.81 -12.84 11.53
CA ILE A 62 -3.02 -13.86 10.82
C ILE A 62 -1.68 -13.28 10.40
N SER A 63 -1.62 -12.05 9.89
CA SER A 63 -0.34 -11.39 9.53
C SER A 63 0.56 -11.20 10.75
N MET A 64 -0.01 -10.81 11.90
CA MET A 64 0.75 -10.68 13.16
C MET A 64 1.17 -12.04 13.74
N LYS A 65 0.36 -13.09 13.57
CA LYS A 65 0.75 -14.47 13.93
C LYS A 65 1.70 -15.12 12.94
N ALA A 66 1.63 -14.81 11.65
CA ALA A 66 2.54 -15.31 10.63
C ALA A 66 3.95 -14.72 10.79
N ASN A 67 4.07 -13.53 11.40
CA ASN A 67 5.35 -12.96 11.83
C ASN A 67 5.86 -13.51 13.17
N LYS A 68 5.10 -14.39 13.84
CA LYS A 68 5.62 -15.27 14.88
C LYS A 68 5.48 -16.71 14.38
N PRO A 69 6.43 -17.21 13.57
CA PRO A 69 6.50 -18.65 13.42
C PRO A 69 6.69 -19.18 14.84
N ASN A 70 5.80 -20.06 15.28
CA ASN A 70 6.04 -20.93 16.43
C ASN A 70 7.07 -22.00 16.05
N GLN A 71 8.05 -21.62 15.22
CA GLN A 71 9.26 -22.38 14.97
C GLN A 71 10.17 -22.01 16.13
N GLU A 72 10.69 -23.03 16.80
CA GLU A 72 11.92 -22.85 17.57
C GLU A 72 12.94 -22.10 16.69
N PRO A 73 13.82 -21.27 17.28
CA PRO A 73 14.86 -20.63 16.50
C PRO A 73 15.75 -21.73 15.92
N GLU A 74 15.47 -22.12 14.67
CA GLU A 74 16.40 -22.86 13.84
C GLU A 74 17.71 -22.08 13.86
N PRO A 75 18.84 -22.74 14.15
CA PRO A 75 20.12 -22.05 14.19
C PRO A 75 20.33 -21.37 12.84
N GLU A 76 20.74 -20.10 12.87
CA GLU A 76 21.10 -19.41 11.62
C GLU A 76 22.15 -20.26 10.90
N PRO A 77 21.95 -20.57 9.61
CA PRO A 77 22.87 -21.41 8.88
C PRO A 77 24.26 -20.76 8.93
N THR A 78 25.24 -21.56 9.35
CA THR A 78 26.61 -21.09 9.41
C THR A 78 27.09 -20.75 8.01
N LYS A 79 28.03 -19.80 7.90
CA LYS A 79 28.63 -19.44 6.61
C LYS A 79 29.16 -20.65 5.83
N SER A 80 29.68 -21.66 6.55
CA SER A 80 30.18 -22.90 5.95
C SER A 80 29.08 -23.77 5.33
N GLU A 81 27.88 -23.79 5.92
CA GLU A 81 26.73 -24.51 5.36
C GLU A 81 26.19 -23.79 4.12
N LEU A 82 26.18 -22.46 4.14
CA LEU A 82 25.77 -21.65 3.00
C LEU A 82 26.75 -21.81 1.82
N GLU A 83 28.06 -21.74 2.08
CA GLU A 83 29.09 -22.05 1.06
C GLU A 83 29.03 -23.50 0.60
N ALA A 84 28.44 -24.39 1.41
CA ALA A 84 28.23 -25.77 1.01
C ALA A 84 27.11 -25.95 -0.02
N GLU A 85 26.02 -25.20 0.12
CA GLU A 85 24.91 -25.15 -0.85
C GLU A 85 25.25 -24.31 -2.09
N PHE A 86 25.91 -23.16 -1.92
CA PHE A 86 26.22 -22.24 -3.02
C PHE A 86 27.65 -22.41 -3.52
N ARG A 87 27.93 -23.56 -4.12
CA ARG A 87 29.27 -23.87 -4.66
C ARG A 87 29.59 -22.98 -5.86
N ALA A 88 30.75 -22.33 -5.83
CA ALA A 88 31.26 -21.53 -6.95
C ALA A 88 31.52 -22.36 -8.22
N ASP A 89 31.73 -23.68 -8.06
CA ASP A 89 31.95 -24.60 -9.18
C ASP A 89 30.64 -25.06 -9.84
N ASP A 90 29.47 -24.78 -9.22
CA ASP A 90 28.17 -25.06 -9.82
C ASP A 90 27.88 -24.07 -10.95
N LYS A 91 28.01 -24.57 -12.18
CA LYS A 91 27.79 -23.80 -13.41
C LYS A 91 26.34 -23.34 -13.55
N GLU A 92 25.36 -24.11 -13.10
CA GLU A 92 23.94 -23.73 -13.18
C GLU A 92 23.64 -22.58 -12.24
N LEU A 93 24.14 -22.67 -11.01
CA LEU A 93 24.03 -21.60 -10.01
C LEU A 93 24.71 -20.31 -10.49
N CYS A 94 25.92 -20.40 -11.04
CA CYS A 94 26.65 -19.24 -11.57
C CYS A 94 25.90 -18.56 -12.73
N ASN A 95 25.34 -19.35 -13.65
CA ASN A 95 24.54 -18.84 -14.76
C ASN A 95 23.25 -18.16 -14.27
N ALA A 96 22.58 -18.77 -13.29
CA ALA A 96 21.38 -18.20 -12.69
C ALA A 96 21.67 -16.88 -11.98
N ALA A 97 22.72 -16.83 -11.17
CA ALA A 97 23.18 -15.62 -10.48
C ALA A 97 23.51 -14.50 -11.49
N THR A 98 24.25 -14.83 -12.55
CA THR A 98 24.59 -13.88 -13.62
C THR A 98 23.34 -13.34 -14.31
N LYS A 99 22.35 -14.19 -14.59
CA LYS A 99 21.07 -13.78 -15.21
C LYS A 99 20.28 -12.83 -14.31
N ILE A 100 20.23 -13.10 -13.01
CA ILE A 100 19.56 -12.24 -12.03
C ILE A 100 20.26 -10.87 -11.96
N GLN A 101 21.60 -10.87 -11.83
CA GLN A 101 22.39 -9.64 -11.78
C GLN A 101 22.23 -8.79 -13.05
N ALA A 102 22.29 -9.41 -14.23
CA ALA A 102 22.09 -8.74 -15.51
C ALA A 102 20.67 -8.16 -15.63
N SER A 103 19.65 -8.93 -15.25
CA SER A 103 18.26 -8.48 -15.24
C SER A 103 18.05 -7.29 -14.31
N PHE A 104 18.60 -7.34 -13.10
CA PHE A 104 18.51 -6.25 -12.13
C PHE A 104 19.21 -4.99 -12.62
N ARG A 105 20.46 -5.10 -13.11
CA ARG A 105 21.18 -3.95 -13.68
C ARG A 105 20.38 -3.31 -14.82
N GLY A 106 19.80 -4.14 -15.70
CA GLY A 106 18.92 -3.67 -16.77
C GLY A 106 17.65 -2.99 -16.26
N HIS A 107 17.01 -3.55 -15.22
CA HIS A 107 15.82 -2.96 -14.60
C HIS A 107 16.13 -1.59 -14.00
N GLN A 108 17.24 -1.45 -13.28
CA GLN A 108 17.66 -0.19 -12.68
C GLN A 108 17.91 0.89 -13.74
N ALA A 109 18.62 0.56 -14.82
CA ALA A 109 18.86 1.49 -15.94
C ALA A 109 17.54 1.94 -16.61
N ARG A 110 16.62 1.01 -16.86
CA ARG A 110 15.28 1.32 -17.41
C ARG A 110 14.42 2.14 -16.46
N LYS A 111 14.58 1.95 -15.14
CA LYS A 111 13.85 2.72 -14.13
C LYS A 111 14.37 4.17 -14.08
N GLN A 112 15.68 4.37 -14.13
CA GLN A 112 16.29 5.71 -14.17
C GLN A 112 15.84 6.48 -15.41
N THR A 113 15.93 5.88 -16.60
CA THR A 113 15.46 6.51 -17.86
C THR A 113 13.95 6.80 -17.87
N GLN A 114 13.12 5.93 -17.29
CA GLN A 114 11.69 6.22 -17.12
C GLN A 114 11.40 7.40 -16.19
N VAL A 115 12.21 7.59 -15.14
CA VAL A 115 12.08 8.76 -14.27
C VAL A 115 12.51 10.01 -15.04
N GLU A 116 13.65 9.98 -15.73
CA GLU A 116 14.13 11.11 -16.51
C GLU A 116 13.17 11.52 -17.64
N THR A 117 12.59 10.56 -18.35
CA THR A 117 11.59 10.83 -19.40
C THR A 117 10.33 11.46 -18.83
N LYS A 118 9.79 10.94 -17.71
CA LYS A 118 8.63 11.55 -17.05
C LYS A 118 8.91 12.97 -16.56
N THR A 119 10.09 13.22 -16.01
CA THR A 119 10.48 14.58 -15.58
C THR A 119 10.60 15.52 -16.77
N LYS A 120 11.22 15.08 -17.88
CA LYS A 120 11.31 15.87 -19.11
C LYS A 120 9.94 16.14 -19.72
N GLU A 121 9.05 15.14 -19.78
CA GLU A 121 7.69 15.33 -20.29
C GLU A 121 6.88 16.33 -19.45
N GLN A 122 7.07 16.33 -18.12
CA GLN A 122 6.43 17.32 -17.25
C GLN A 122 6.99 18.72 -17.50
N GLN A 123 8.32 18.84 -17.61
CA GLN A 123 8.98 20.10 -17.90
C GLN A 123 8.59 20.65 -19.28
N ASP A 124 8.57 19.80 -20.31
CA ASP A 124 8.13 20.17 -21.66
C ASP A 124 6.67 20.65 -21.66
N LYS A 125 5.79 20.03 -20.88
CA LYS A 125 4.39 20.47 -20.73
C LYS A 125 4.29 21.84 -20.04
N GLU A 126 4.99 22.02 -18.93
CA GLU A 126 5.04 23.32 -18.24
C GLU A 126 5.60 24.41 -19.15
N ASP A 127 6.61 24.09 -19.95
CA ASP A 127 7.22 25.04 -20.87
C ASP A 127 6.29 25.38 -22.03
N ILE A 128 5.52 24.42 -22.56
CA ILE A 128 4.46 24.68 -23.54
C ILE A 128 3.38 25.60 -22.98
N GLU A 129 2.98 25.42 -21.72
CA GLU A 129 1.96 26.26 -21.06
C GLU A 129 2.43 27.73 -20.89
N LYS A 130 3.73 27.98 -20.82
CA LYS A 130 4.31 29.33 -20.70
C LYS A 130 4.46 30.06 -22.04
N ILE A 131 4.19 29.39 -23.17
CA ILE A 131 4.33 29.98 -24.50
C ILE A 131 3.15 30.93 -24.78
N ASP A 132 3.46 32.19 -25.08
CA ASP A 132 2.47 33.14 -25.58
C ASP A 132 2.18 32.88 -27.07
N LEU A 133 1.03 32.28 -27.36
CA LEU A 133 0.58 31.99 -28.72
C LEU A 133 0.24 33.25 -29.53
N ALA A 134 0.02 34.39 -28.87
CA ALA A 134 -0.25 35.66 -29.54
C ALA A 134 1.02 36.40 -29.97
N ASP A 135 2.21 35.94 -29.54
CA ASP A 135 3.48 36.56 -29.92
C ASP A 135 3.70 36.48 -31.44
N PRO A 136 3.77 37.63 -32.16
CA PRO A 136 3.99 37.64 -33.59
C PRO A 136 5.36 37.07 -34.00
N ASP A 137 6.39 37.16 -33.18
CA ASP A 137 7.72 36.66 -33.52
C ASP A 137 7.83 35.14 -33.33
N LEU A 138 7.18 34.58 -32.31
CA LEU A 138 6.98 33.14 -32.17
C LEU A 138 6.26 32.55 -33.39
N ASN A 139 5.17 33.18 -33.85
CA ASN A 139 4.40 32.72 -35.00
C ASN A 139 5.21 32.74 -36.31
N LYS A 140 6.03 33.78 -36.52
CA LYS A 140 6.98 33.82 -37.66
C LYS A 140 8.01 32.69 -37.57
N ALA A 141 8.57 32.44 -36.38
CA ALA A 141 9.55 31.38 -36.18
C ALA A 141 8.93 29.99 -36.43
N ALA A 142 7.74 29.73 -35.89
CA ALA A 142 7.00 28.50 -36.10
C ALA A 142 6.73 28.25 -37.60
N THR A 143 6.27 29.28 -38.32
CA THR A 143 6.03 29.20 -39.76
C THR A 143 7.30 28.82 -40.53
N LYS A 144 8.45 29.41 -40.17
CA LYS A 144 9.75 29.10 -40.79
C LYS A 144 10.20 27.67 -40.53
N ILE A 145 10.03 27.17 -39.31
CA ILE A 145 10.34 25.79 -38.94
C ILE A 145 9.44 24.80 -39.70
N GLN A 146 8.14 25.06 -39.75
CA GLN A 146 7.16 24.24 -40.47
C GLN A 146 7.45 24.18 -41.97
N ALA A 147 7.74 25.32 -42.61
CA ALA A 147 8.08 25.39 -44.02
C ALA A 147 9.38 24.61 -44.33
N SER A 148 10.41 24.77 -43.49
CA SER A 148 11.68 24.04 -43.61
C SER A 148 11.47 22.52 -43.49
N PHE A 149 10.70 22.07 -42.49
CA PHE A 149 10.41 20.66 -42.26
C PHE A 149 9.59 20.06 -43.41
N ARG A 150 8.56 20.77 -43.90
CA ARG A 150 7.77 20.34 -45.05
C ARG A 150 8.64 20.14 -46.29
N GLY A 151 9.56 21.08 -46.54
CA GLY A 151 10.54 20.96 -47.62
C GLY A 151 11.53 19.80 -47.42
N HIS A 152 12.03 19.60 -46.19
CA HIS A 152 12.91 18.48 -45.86
C HIS A 152 12.23 17.12 -46.10
N LYS A 153 10.98 16.97 -45.68
CA LYS A 153 10.18 15.75 -45.89
C LYS A 153 10.04 15.43 -47.37
N VAL A 154 9.63 16.41 -48.20
CA VAL A 154 9.53 16.23 -49.65
C VAL A 154 10.87 15.81 -50.25
N ARG A 155 11.97 16.49 -49.90
CA ARG A 155 13.29 16.14 -50.43
C ARG A 155 13.71 14.72 -50.06
N LYS A 156 13.49 14.31 -48.81
CA LYS A 156 13.78 12.95 -48.33
C LYS A 156 12.95 11.89 -49.06
N ASP A 157 11.68 12.19 -49.33
CA ASP A 157 10.77 11.28 -50.02
C ASP A 157 11.09 11.20 -51.54
N THR A 158 11.61 12.29 -52.14
CA THR A 158 12.01 12.35 -53.56
C THR A 158 13.42 11.84 -53.85
N THR A 159 14.30 11.76 -52.85
CA THR A 159 15.59 11.07 -52.97
C THR A 159 15.36 9.56 -52.87
N ASN A 160 14.94 8.96 -53.98
CA ASN A 160 15.00 7.54 -54.29
C ASN A 160 15.65 7.39 -55.67
#